data_AF-A0A1H7T8K3-F1
#
_entry.id   AF-A0A1H7T8K3-F1
#
_cell.length_a   1.000
_cell.length_b   1.000
_cell.length_c   1.000
_cell.angle_alpha   90.00
_cell.angle_beta   90.00
_cell.angle_gamma   90.00
#
_symmetry.space_group_name_H-M   'P 1'
#
loop_
_entity.id
_entity.type
_entity.pdbx_description
1 polymer ?
#
loop_
_entity_poly.entity_id
_entity_poly.type
_entity_poly.pdbx_seq_one_letter_code
_entity_poly.pdbx_strand_id
1 'polypeptide(L)'
;MDRILSHIVNIAVLILIDFIVYRSEAKNLIQQYRNTAKLIRTGVCVKGLVTGFVNKEDLDQHPQYASIVEFIDKNGDNRQVTSDLYEYKEPRINSLVDVYYDKEDPAEILIDSGSILLFRFFLLALFVAIWLIINIGMLYEMFN
;
A
#
# COMPACT_ATOMS: atom_id res chain seq x y z
N MET A 1 -5.62 -35.28 -29.53
CA MET A 1 -5.51 -33.89 -30.00
C MET A 1 -6.30 -32.95 -29.08
N ASP A 2 -7.51 -33.33 -28.68
CA ASP A 2 -8.40 -32.51 -27.83
C ASP A 2 -7.88 -32.21 -26.43
N ARG A 3 -7.19 -33.15 -25.77
CA ARG A 3 -6.53 -32.90 -24.46
C ARG A 3 -5.42 -31.86 -24.55
N ILE A 4 -4.57 -31.94 -25.58
CA ILE A 4 -3.46 -31.00 -25.77
C ILE A 4 -4.01 -29.60 -26.03
N LEU A 5 -5.06 -29.50 -26.87
CA LEU A 5 -5.73 -28.23 -27.14
C LEU A 5 -6.36 -27.64 -25.87
N SER A 6 -7.01 -28.47 -25.05
CA SER A 6 -7.59 -28.06 -23.76
C SER A 6 -6.53 -27.55 -22.77
N HIS A 7 -5.37 -28.21 -22.66
CA HIS A 7 -4.28 -27.72 -21.79
C HIS A 7 -3.73 -26.38 -22.29
N ILE A 8 -3.55 -26.20 -23.60
CA ILE A 8 -3.09 -24.93 -24.19
C ILE A 8 -4.08 -23.80 -23.88
N VAL A 9 -5.38 -24.05 -24.04
CA VAL A 9 -6.43 -23.06 -23.73
C VAL A 9 -6.41 -22.71 -22.25
N ASN A 10 -6.30 -23.68 -21.35
CA ASN A 10 -6.27 -23.44 -19.90
C ASN A 10 -5.01 -22.65 -19.48
N ILE A 11 -3.84 -22.95 -20.05
CA ILE A 11 -2.61 -22.17 -19.80
C ILE A 11 -2.78 -20.74 -20.31
N ALA A 12 -3.38 -20.54 -21.48
CA ALA A 12 -3.63 -19.21 -22.03
C ALA A 12 -4.59 -18.40 -21.15
N VAL A 13 -5.65 -19.03 -20.62
CA VAL A 13 -6.59 -18.40 -19.68
C VAL A 13 -5.88 -18.02 -18.37
N LEU A 14 -5.05 -18.91 -17.83
CA LEU A 14 -4.27 -18.65 -16.61
C LEU A 14 -3.32 -17.45 -16.81
N ILE A 15 -2.58 -17.40 -17.91
CA ILE A 15 -1.72 -16.25 -18.26
C ILE A 15 -2.55 -14.96 -18.39
N LEU A 16 -3.76 -15.02 -18.94
CA LEU A 16 -4.62 -13.85 -19.10
C LEU A 16 -5.12 -13.34 -17.74
N ILE A 17 -5.58 -14.23 -16.86
CA ILE A 17 -5.97 -13.88 -15.48
C ILE A 17 -4.77 -13.27 -14.76
N ASP A 18 -3.59 -13.86 -14.95
CA ASP A 18 -2.37 -13.38 -14.34
C ASP A 18 -2.02 -11.95 -14.75
N PHE A 19 -2.14 -11.68 -16.05
CA PHE A 19 -1.92 -10.35 -16.59
C PHE A 19 -2.92 -9.33 -16.04
N ILE A 20 -4.20 -9.70 -15.91
CA ILE A 20 -5.25 -8.83 -15.36
C ILE A 20 -4.94 -8.48 -13.92
N VAL A 21 -4.66 -9.48 -13.08
CA VAL A 21 -4.39 -9.28 -11.65
C VAL A 21 -3.10 -8.50 -11.43
N TYR A 22 -2.06 -8.76 -12.23
CA TYR A 22 -0.85 -7.95 -12.20
C TYR A 22 -1.14 -6.47 -12.50
N ARG A 23 -1.95 -6.22 -13.53
CA ARG A 23 -2.26 -4.86 -13.99
C ARG A 23 -3.16 -4.11 -13.01
N SER A 24 -4.13 -4.77 -12.37
CA SER A 24 -5.07 -4.14 -11.45
C SER A 24 -4.50 -3.97 -10.04
N GLU A 25 -3.95 -5.02 -9.45
CA GLU A 25 -3.60 -5.03 -8.01
C GLU A 25 -2.08 -4.91 -7.79
N ALA A 26 -1.30 -5.78 -8.42
CA ALA A 26 0.13 -5.88 -8.13
C ALA A 26 0.87 -4.59 -8.47
N LYS A 27 0.53 -3.96 -9.61
CA LYS A 27 1.12 -2.70 -10.03
C LYS A 27 0.91 -1.59 -8.99
N ASN A 28 -0.28 -1.51 -8.40
CA ASN A 28 -0.60 -0.49 -7.40
C ASN A 28 0.19 -0.71 -6.11
N LEU A 29 0.24 -1.95 -5.61
CA LEU A 29 1.02 -2.30 -4.42
C LEU A 29 2.52 -2.05 -4.60
N ILE A 30 3.06 -2.45 -5.76
CA ILE A 30 4.47 -2.20 -6.11
C ILE A 30 4.75 -0.70 -6.17
N GLN A 31 3.86 0.08 -6.80
CA GLN A 31 4.03 1.53 -6.89
C GLN A 31 3.97 2.19 -5.52
N GLN A 32 3.02 1.82 -4.67
CA GLN A 32 2.90 2.31 -3.29
C GLN A 32 4.16 2.01 -2.49
N TYR A 33 4.69 0.78 -2.57
CA TYR A 33 5.94 0.41 -1.90
C TYR A 33 7.12 1.23 -2.43
N ARG A 34 7.26 1.36 -3.75
CA ARG A 34 8.34 2.14 -4.38
C ARG A 34 8.30 3.61 -4.00
N ASN A 35 7.12 4.23 -4.01
CA ASN A 35 6.95 5.63 -3.64
C ASN A 35 7.33 5.85 -2.18
N THR A 36 6.83 5.00 -1.27
CA THR A 36 7.20 5.06 0.15
C THR A 36 8.68 4.86 0.38
N ALA A 37 9.29 3.85 -0.26
CA ALA A 37 10.72 3.60 -0.15
C ALA A 37 11.56 4.78 -0.68
N LYS A 38 11.13 5.38 -1.80
CA LYS A 38 11.77 6.60 -2.34
C LYS A 38 11.65 7.75 -1.34
N LEU A 39 10.45 8.06 -0.87
CA LEU A 39 10.20 9.19 0.03
C LEU A 39 10.97 9.05 1.36
N ILE A 40 11.02 7.85 1.94
CA ILE A 40 11.79 7.60 3.16
C ILE A 40 13.30 7.76 2.92
N ARG A 41 13.80 7.36 1.73
CA ARG A 41 15.23 7.40 1.42
C ARG A 41 15.74 8.78 1.02
N THR A 42 14.97 9.52 0.22
CA THR A 42 15.41 10.78 -0.39
C THR A 42 14.63 12.00 0.08
N GLY A 43 13.45 11.79 0.67
CA GLY A 43 12.58 12.86 1.15
C GLY A 43 13.14 13.54 2.40
N VAL A 44 12.53 14.66 2.72
CA VAL A 44 12.82 15.39 3.94
C VAL A 44 12.00 14.82 5.08
N CYS A 45 12.68 14.37 6.12
CA CYS A 45 12.04 13.98 7.37
C CYS A 45 11.92 15.19 8.31
N VAL A 46 10.72 15.43 8.81
CA VAL A 46 10.38 16.39 9.88
C VAL A 46 9.45 15.73 10.89
N LYS A 47 9.39 16.27 12.10
CA LYS A 47 8.41 15.85 13.10
C LYS A 47 7.11 16.61 12.89
N GLY A 48 6.01 15.88 12.75
CA GLY A 48 4.66 16.42 12.74
C GLY A 48 3.93 16.11 14.04
N LEU A 49 2.98 16.97 14.40
CA LEU A 49 2.09 16.83 15.55
C LEU A 49 0.73 16.34 15.07
N VAL A 50 0.22 15.25 15.65
CA VAL A 50 -1.15 14.79 15.39
C VAL A 50 -2.14 15.76 16.06
N THR A 51 -2.89 16.52 15.26
CA THR A 51 -3.86 17.51 15.77
C THR A 51 -5.30 17.00 15.74
N GLY A 52 -5.58 15.95 14.96
CA GLY A 52 -6.90 15.33 14.91
C GLY A 52 -6.90 14.04 14.11
N PHE A 53 -8.09 13.61 13.69
CA PHE A 53 -8.26 12.46 12.81
C PHE A 53 -9.57 12.57 12.00
N VAL A 54 -9.60 11.88 10.87
CA VAL A 54 -10.80 11.64 10.07
C VAL A 54 -11.22 10.20 10.27
N ASN A 55 -12.51 9.94 10.48
CA ASN A 55 -13.03 8.58 10.52
C ASN A 55 -13.72 8.21 9.20
N LYS A 56 -13.69 6.92 8.88
CA LYS A 56 -14.54 6.30 7.85
C LYS A 56 -14.98 4.93 8.34
N GLU A 57 -16.09 4.43 7.84
CA GLU A 57 -16.51 3.05 8.08
C GLU A 57 -15.94 2.13 6.99
N ASP A 58 -15.53 0.93 7.39
CA ASP A 58 -15.23 -0.14 6.44
C ASP A 58 -16.50 -0.85 5.94
N LEU A 59 -16.34 -1.87 5.09
CA LEU A 59 -17.46 -2.63 4.52
C LEU A 59 -18.34 -3.31 5.59
N ASP A 60 -17.77 -3.58 6.76
CA ASP A 60 -18.43 -4.23 7.89
C ASP A 60 -18.89 -3.21 8.95
N GLN A 61 -18.88 -1.91 8.62
CA GLN A 61 -19.25 -0.80 9.51
C GLN A 61 -18.33 -0.62 10.72
N HIS A 62 -17.10 -1.14 10.68
CA HIS A 62 -16.12 -0.86 11.70
C HIS A 62 -15.46 0.50 11.43
N PRO A 63 -15.31 1.35 12.47
CA PRO A 63 -14.65 2.63 12.30
C PRO A 63 -13.15 2.45 12.06
N GLN A 64 -12.65 3.14 11.06
CA GLN A 64 -11.23 3.33 10.79
C GLN A 64 -10.87 4.80 10.86
N TYR A 65 -9.67 5.11 11.32
CA TYR A 65 -9.22 6.46 11.64
C TYR A 65 -7.94 6.77 10.87
N ALA A 66 -7.90 7.92 10.21
CA ALA A 66 -6.70 8.49 9.60
C ALA A 66 -6.28 9.73 10.40
N SER A 67 -5.02 9.82 10.81
CA SER A 67 -4.51 10.97 11.55
C SER A 67 -4.44 12.23 10.67
N ILE A 68 -4.75 13.38 11.27
CA ILE A 68 -4.46 14.70 10.73
C ILE A 68 -3.20 15.20 11.44
N VAL A 69 -2.18 15.56 10.66
CA VAL A 69 -0.86 15.93 11.15
C VAL A 69 -0.52 17.33 10.68
N GLU A 70 -0.11 18.18 11.63
CA GLU A 70 0.45 19.50 11.36
C GLU A 70 1.97 19.49 11.52
N PHE A 71 2.68 20.11 10.60
CA PHE A 71 4.13 20.21 10.64
C PHE A 71 4.62 21.49 9.95
N ILE A 72 5.79 21.95 10.37
CA ILE A 72 6.49 23.07 9.74
C ILE A 72 7.45 22.48 8.72
N ASP A 73 7.31 22.88 7.45
CA ASP A 73 8.23 22.45 6.41
C ASP A 73 9.60 23.16 6.52
N LYS A 74 10.57 22.78 5.68
CA LYS A 74 11.90 23.39 5.72
C LYS A 74 11.94 24.85 5.24
N ASN A 75 10.88 25.33 4.60
CA ASN A 75 10.72 26.71 4.19
C ASN A 75 10.09 27.57 5.31
N GLY A 76 9.58 26.93 6.36
CA GLY A 76 8.92 27.60 7.49
C GLY A 76 7.40 27.67 7.34
N ASP A 77 6.83 27.07 6.31
CA ASP A 77 5.38 27.07 6.09
C ASP A 77 4.72 26.01 7.00
N ASN A 78 3.62 26.39 7.65
CA ASN A 78 2.80 25.44 8.38
C ASN A 78 1.92 24.66 7.40
N ARG A 79 2.00 23.33 7.47
CA ARG A 79 1.24 22.42 6.61
C ARG A 79 0.42 21.48 7.47
N GLN A 80 -0.77 21.16 6.97
CA GLN A 80 -1.64 20.16 7.54
C GLN A 80 -1.91 19.09 6.48
N VAL A 81 -1.76 17.82 6.85
CA VAL A 81 -1.98 16.70 5.95
C VAL A 81 -2.72 15.57 6.67
N THR A 82 -3.61 14.90 5.96
CA THR A 82 -4.31 13.70 6.45
C THR A 82 -3.57 12.47 5.95
N SER A 83 -3.35 11.50 6.84
CA SER A 83 -2.77 10.20 6.51
C SER A 83 -3.59 9.48 5.43
N ASP A 84 -2.91 8.84 4.47
CA ASP A 84 -3.54 7.92 3.51
C ASP A 84 -3.89 6.57 4.17
N LEU A 85 -3.23 6.26 5.29
CA LEU A 85 -3.45 5.06 6.07
C LEU A 85 -4.57 5.26 7.09
N TYR A 86 -5.60 4.42 6.96
CA TYR A 86 -6.70 4.30 7.92
C TYR A 86 -6.45 3.08 8.82
N GLU A 87 -6.40 3.31 10.12
CA GLU A 87 -6.14 2.29 11.13
C GLU A 87 -7.40 2.06 11.99
N TYR A 88 -7.60 0.84 12.47
CA TYR A 88 -8.69 0.54 13.42
C TYR A 88 -8.47 1.11 14.82
N LYS A 89 -7.30 1.72 15.05
CA LYS A 89 -6.92 2.32 16.32
C LYS A 89 -6.97 3.83 16.19
N GLU A 90 -7.65 4.47 17.13
CA GLU A 90 -7.70 5.92 17.20
C GLU A 90 -6.28 6.52 17.40
N PRO A 91 -5.86 7.48 16.56
CA PRO A 91 -4.58 8.15 16.70
C PRO A 91 -4.50 8.92 18.01
N ARG A 92 -3.33 8.91 18.65
CA ARG A 92 -3.10 9.73 19.85
C ARG A 92 -2.89 11.19 19.45
N ILE A 93 -3.87 12.04 19.75
CA ILE A 93 -3.74 13.49 19.60
C ILE A 93 -2.56 13.98 20.46
N ASN A 94 -1.85 14.99 19.96
CA ASN A 94 -0.61 15.56 20.53
C ASN A 94 0.59 14.59 20.55
N SER A 95 0.53 13.47 19.83
CA SER A 95 1.71 12.63 19.60
C SER A 95 2.54 13.14 18.42
N LEU A 96 3.85 12.94 18.50
CA LEU A 96 4.77 13.27 17.41
C LEU A 96 4.94 12.06 16.48
N VAL A 97 4.84 12.30 15.19
CA VAL A 97 5.03 11.32 14.12
C VAL A 97 6.07 11.80 13.13
N ASP A 98 6.69 10.88 12.40
CA ASP A 98 7.62 11.23 11.32
C ASP A 98 6.84 11.54 10.05
N VAL A 99 7.13 12.70 9.46
CA VAL A 99 6.55 13.14 8.20
C VAL A 99 7.68 13.23 7.17
N TYR A 100 7.53 12.48 6.09
CA TYR A 100 8.43 12.51 4.94
C TYR A 100 7.73 13.24 3.81
N TYR A 101 8.40 14.16 3.14
CA TYR A 101 7.87 14.81 1.94
C TYR A 101 8.96 15.05 0.89
N ASP A 102 8.57 15.12 -0.38
CA ASP A 102 9.47 15.55 -1.45
C ASP A 102 9.58 17.09 -1.47
N LYS A 103 10.81 17.62 -1.56
CA LYS A 103 11.04 19.07 -1.64
C LYS A 103 10.62 19.63 -3.00
N GLU A 104 10.73 18.82 -4.05
CA GLU A 104 10.42 19.23 -5.42
C GLU A 104 8.94 19.05 -5.72
N ASP A 105 8.29 18.07 -5.08
CA ASP A 105 6.83 17.87 -5.12
C ASP A 105 6.24 17.79 -3.71
N PRO A 106 5.86 18.94 -3.13
CA PRO A 106 5.34 19.00 -1.76
C PRO A 106 3.95 18.38 -1.58
N ALA A 107 3.33 17.87 -2.66
CA ALA A 107 2.09 17.10 -2.58
C ALA A 107 2.34 15.63 -2.22
N GLU A 108 3.55 15.10 -2.48
CA GLU A 108 3.94 13.77 -2.03
C GLU A 108 4.38 13.83 -0.56
N ILE A 109 3.43 13.54 0.35
CA ILE A 109 3.67 13.48 1.79
C ILE A 109 3.31 12.09 2.31
N LEU A 110 4.18 11.54 3.16
CA LEU A 110 3.99 10.28 3.86
C LEU A 110 4.08 10.53 5.36
N ILE A 111 3.07 10.10 6.09
CA ILE A 111 3.12 10.02 7.55
C ILE A 111 3.55 8.60 7.92
N ASP A 112 4.67 8.48 8.63
CA ASP A 112 5.17 7.19 9.12
C ASP A 112 4.99 7.10 10.64
N SER A 113 4.20 6.12 11.08
CA SER A 113 4.05 5.72 12.47
C SER A 113 5.15 4.75 12.94
N GLY A 114 6.15 4.47 12.09
CA GLY A 114 7.36 3.70 12.37
C GLY A 114 7.43 2.33 11.69
N SER A 115 6.37 1.91 10.99
CA SER A 115 6.25 0.57 10.41
C SER A 115 5.65 0.53 9.02
N ILE A 116 5.36 1.68 8.39
CA ILE A 116 4.58 1.72 7.14
C ILE A 116 5.29 1.01 5.98
N LEU A 117 6.61 1.15 5.88
CA LEU A 117 7.40 0.49 4.85
C LEU A 117 7.42 -1.03 5.01
N LEU A 118 7.59 -1.50 6.25
CA LEU A 118 7.56 -2.94 6.57
C LEU A 118 6.18 -3.53 6.34
N PHE A 119 5.12 -2.79 6.69
CA PHE A 119 3.74 -3.19 6.43
C PHE A 119 3.46 -3.31 4.91
N ARG A 120 3.83 -2.30 4.12
CA ARG A 120 3.70 -2.35 2.64
C ARG A 120 4.51 -3.49 2.03
N PHE A 121 5.71 -3.77 2.54
CA PHE A 121 6.51 -4.93 2.13
C PHE A 121 5.81 -6.25 2.46
N PHE A 122 5.27 -6.39 3.68
CA PHE A 122 4.55 -7.58 4.11
C PHE A 122 3.31 -7.84 3.24
N LEU A 123 2.52 -6.81 2.93
CA LEU A 123 1.38 -6.92 2.02
C LEU A 123 1.80 -7.41 0.63
N LEU A 124 2.90 -6.87 0.09
CA LEU A 124 3.43 -7.30 -1.21
C LEU A 124 3.88 -8.77 -1.16
N ALA A 125 4.58 -9.18 -0.11
CA ALA A 125 5.03 -10.56 0.06
C ALA A 125 3.85 -11.54 0.22
N LEU A 126 2.83 -11.17 1.00
CA LEU A 126 1.61 -11.95 1.19
C LEU A 126 0.85 -12.11 -0.13
N PHE A 127 0.71 -11.03 -0.89
CA PHE A 127 0.09 -11.07 -2.22
C PHE A 127 0.81 -12.05 -3.15
N VAL A 128 2.15 -11.97 -3.24
CA VAL A 128 2.95 -12.89 -4.06
C VAL A 128 2.81 -14.35 -3.59
N ALA A 129 2.77 -14.59 -2.29
CA ALA A 129 2.61 -15.93 -1.73
C ALA A 129 1.25 -16.54 -2.09
N ILE A 130 0.15 -15.82 -1.86
CA ILE A 130 -1.21 -16.27 -2.23
C ILE A 130 -1.30 -16.53 -3.72
N TRP A 131 -0.72 -15.63 -4.52
CA TRP A 131 -0.70 -15.73 -5.96
C TRP A 131 0.00 -16.98 -6.48
N LEU A 132 1.18 -17.29 -5.92
CA LEU A 132 1.92 -18.50 -6.25
C LEU A 132 1.15 -19.77 -5.86
N ILE A 133 0.50 -19.76 -4.70
CA ILE A 133 -0.31 -20.90 -4.23
C ILE A 133 -1.46 -21.19 -5.22
N ILE A 134 -2.18 -20.16 -5.66
CA ILE A 134 -3.27 -20.31 -6.63
C ILE A 134 -2.73 -20.87 -7.94
N ASN A 135 -1.67 -20.28 -8.47
CA ASN A 135 -1.08 -20.70 -9.74
C ASN A 135 -0.55 -22.14 -9.70
N ILE A 136 0.17 -22.53 -8.64
CA ILE A 136 0.66 -23.90 -8.47
C ILE A 136 -0.51 -24.88 -8.30
N GLY A 137 -1.55 -24.51 -7.54
CA GLY A 137 -2.74 -25.33 -7.35
C GLY A 137 -3.48 -25.59 -8.67
N MET A 138 -3.69 -24.55 -9.48
CA MET A 138 -4.33 -24.69 -10.79
C MET A 138 -3.50 -25.54 -11.75
N LEU A 139 -2.17 -25.37 -11.77
CA LEU A 139 -1.29 -26.22 -12.57
C LEU A 139 -1.34 -27.68 -12.11
N TYR A 140 -1.34 -27.93 -10.80
CA TYR A 140 -1.46 -29.28 -10.26
C TYR A 140 -2.76 -29.97 -10.69
N GLU A 141 -3.91 -29.29 -10.59
CA GLU A 141 -5.19 -29.81 -11.08
C GLU A 141 -5.22 -30.04 -12.60
N MET A 142 -4.46 -29.27 -13.38
CA MET A 142 -4.40 -29.43 -14.83
C MET A 142 -3.55 -30.61 -15.29
N PHE A 143 -2.56 -31.04 -14.50
CA PHE A 143 -1.61 -32.09 -14.87
C PHE A 143 -1.86 -33.45 -14.19
N ASN A 144 -2.76 -33.51 -13.20
CA ASN A 144 -3.26 -34.75 -12.60
C ASN A 144 -4.61 -35.15 -13.19
#